data_AF-A0A7C6Y492-F1
#
_entry.id   AF-A0A7C6Y492-F1
#
_cell.length_a   1.000
_cell.length_b   1.000
_cell.length_c   1.000
_cell.angle_alpha   90.00
_cell.angle_beta   90.00
_cell.angle_gamma   90.00
#
_symmetry.space_group_name_H-M   'P 1'
#
loop_
_entity.id
_entity.type
_entity.pdbx_description
1 polymer ?
#
loop_
_entity_poly.entity_id
_entity_poly.type
_entity_poly.pdbx_seq_one_letter_code
_entity_poly.pdbx_strand_id
1 'polypeptide(L)'
;CILDFCGPTDLHCREEVAAQEDVEKCLQALLGDDGITDQALCYLASPATYACTVPYLPPVLAVQGQEDELVHKTQPETLQKIYQARGGSFSIIKVEHGNHGFSSTPPTPPASPTHKEIFTASIQFLLSHLQ
;
A
#
# COMPACT_ATOMS: atom_id res chain seq x y z
N CYS A 1 3.77 -2.87 15.29
CA CYS A 1 4.22 -2.61 13.90
C CYS A 1 3.14 -3.07 12.91
N ILE A 2 3.24 -2.69 11.64
CA ILE A 2 2.28 -3.04 10.57
C ILE A 2 3.06 -3.64 9.39
N LEU A 3 2.56 -4.74 8.84
CA LEU A 3 2.96 -5.27 7.54
C LEU A 3 1.85 -4.95 6.54
N ASP A 4 2.23 -4.32 5.44
CA ASP A 4 1.32 -3.98 4.35
C ASP A 4 1.80 -4.70 3.09
N PHE A 5 0.94 -5.56 2.54
CA PHE A 5 1.19 -6.22 1.27
C PHE A 5 0.27 -5.58 0.24
N CYS A 6 0.89 -5.15 -0.86
CA CYS A 6 0.20 -4.58 -2.03
C CYS A 6 -0.27 -3.13 -1.83
N GLY A 7 0.32 -2.44 -0.85
CA GLY A 7 0.29 -0.99 -0.72
C GLY A 7 -0.97 -0.47 -0.03
N PRO A 8 -0.84 0.55 0.83
CA PRO A 8 -1.99 1.26 1.36
C PRO A 8 -2.52 2.19 0.28
N THR A 9 -3.82 2.14 0.00
CA THR A 9 -4.44 3.01 -1.00
C THR A 9 -4.82 4.36 -0.40
N ASP A 10 -4.19 5.44 -0.85
CA ASP A 10 -4.63 6.80 -0.58
C ASP A 10 -5.76 7.21 -1.54
N LEU A 11 -6.96 7.31 -0.97
CA LEU A 11 -8.17 7.71 -1.68
C LEU A 11 -8.39 9.23 -1.71
N HIS A 12 -7.44 10.04 -1.22
CA HIS A 12 -7.51 11.51 -1.36
C HIS A 12 -7.35 11.94 -2.82
N CYS A 13 -6.59 11.18 -3.61
CA CYS A 13 -6.31 11.42 -5.02
C CYS A 13 -6.76 10.22 -5.87
N ARG A 14 -8.03 10.22 -6.30
CA ARG A 14 -8.64 9.12 -7.09
C ARG A 14 -7.85 8.77 -8.36
N GLU A 15 -7.17 9.74 -8.97
CA GLU A 15 -6.38 9.54 -10.19
C GLU A 15 -5.22 8.54 -10.01
N GLU A 16 -4.77 8.31 -8.77
CA GLU A 16 -3.70 7.36 -8.44
C GLU A 16 -4.21 5.94 -8.15
N VAL A 17 -5.52 5.72 -8.25
CA VAL A 17 -6.15 4.40 -8.22
C VAL A 17 -6.70 4.13 -9.62
N ALA A 18 -6.18 3.09 -10.28
CA ALA A 18 -6.58 2.81 -11.65
C ALA A 18 -8.10 2.59 -11.73
N ALA A 19 -8.72 3.14 -12.79
CA ALA A 19 -10.12 2.89 -13.13
C ALA A 19 -10.27 1.47 -13.70
N GLN A 20 -9.95 0.48 -12.88
CA GLN A 20 -10.23 -0.93 -13.17
C GLN A 20 -11.60 -1.26 -12.61
N GLU A 21 -12.43 -1.91 -13.43
CA GLU A 21 -13.79 -2.29 -13.05
C GLU A 21 -13.84 -3.07 -11.73
N ASP A 22 -12.86 -3.95 -11.49
CA ASP A 22 -12.79 -4.75 -10.26
C ASP A 22 -12.35 -3.93 -9.04
N VAL A 23 -11.54 -2.89 -9.23
CA VAL A 23 -11.22 -1.93 -8.16
C VAL A 23 -12.43 -1.08 -7.84
N GLU A 24 -13.13 -0.59 -8.86
CA GLU A 24 -14.36 0.19 -8.67
C GLU A 24 -15.42 -0.63 -7.94
N LYS A 25 -15.61 -1.91 -8.27
CA LYS A 25 -16.49 -2.81 -7.52
C LYS A 25 -16.06 -2.99 -6.06
N CYS A 26 -14.76 -3.16 -5.80
CA CYS A 26 -14.25 -3.26 -4.43
C CYS A 26 -14.49 -1.96 -3.64
N LEU A 27 -14.26 -0.81 -4.28
CA LEU A 27 -14.50 0.50 -3.67
C LEU A 27 -15.99 0.78 -3.46
N GLN A 28 -16.86 0.39 -4.39
CA GLN A 28 -18.31 0.44 -4.22
C GLN A 28 -18.79 -0.45 -3.08
N ALA A 29 -18.24 -1.66 -2.95
CA ALA A 29 -18.56 -2.53 -1.83
C ALA A 29 -18.12 -1.94 -0.48
N LEU A 30 -17.01 -1.19 -0.46
CA LEU A 30 -16.48 -0.54 0.75
C LEU A 30 -17.21 0.75 1.11
N LEU A 31 -17.48 1.60 0.12
CA LEU A 31 -17.96 2.98 0.30
C LEU A 31 -19.47 3.13 0.00
N GLY A 32 -20.09 2.12 -0.62
CA GLY A 32 -21.42 2.19 -1.23
C GLY A 32 -21.37 2.56 -2.71
N ASP A 33 -22.46 2.28 -3.44
CA ASP A 33 -22.55 2.42 -4.92
C ASP A 33 -22.11 3.80 -5.43
N ASP A 34 -22.40 4.87 -4.69
CA ASP A 34 -22.02 6.26 -4.99
C ASP A 34 -20.86 6.79 -4.12
N GLY A 35 -20.40 6.00 -3.14
CA GLY A 35 -19.48 6.45 -2.09
C GLY A 35 -18.10 6.86 -2.60
N ILE A 36 -17.71 6.41 -3.78
CA ILE A 36 -16.47 6.81 -4.46
C ILE A 36 -16.51 8.27 -4.98
N THR A 37 -17.71 8.86 -5.09
CA THR A 37 -17.89 10.29 -5.43
C THR A 37 -18.03 11.18 -4.20
N ASP A 38 -18.23 10.58 -3.02
CA ASP A 38 -18.26 11.30 -1.76
C ASP A 38 -16.83 11.46 -1.22
N GLN A 39 -16.31 12.69 -1.34
CA GLN A 39 -14.97 13.03 -0.86
C GLN A 39 -14.80 12.73 0.64
N ALA A 40 -15.84 12.90 1.47
CA ALA A 40 -15.74 12.64 2.89
C ALA A 40 -15.60 11.14 3.17
N LEU A 41 -16.31 10.28 2.44
CA LEU A 41 -16.17 8.82 2.56
C LEU A 41 -14.81 8.34 2.05
N CYS A 42 -14.32 8.87 0.93
CA CYS A 42 -12.98 8.58 0.43
C CYS A 42 -11.89 8.95 1.46
N TYR A 43 -12.03 10.12 2.10
CA TYR A 43 -11.10 10.55 3.15
C TYR A 43 -11.21 9.62 4.36
N LEU A 44 -12.43 9.26 4.78
CA LEU A 44 -12.62 8.35 5.91
C LEU A 44 -12.04 6.96 5.66
N ALA A 45 -12.03 6.49 4.41
CA ALA A 45 -11.47 5.20 4.05
C ALA A 45 -9.95 5.20 3.78
N SER A 46 -9.34 6.37 3.52
CA SER A 46 -7.91 6.48 3.26
C SER A 46 -7.07 6.35 4.55
N PRO A 47 -6.09 5.42 4.62
CA PRO A 47 -5.15 5.32 5.74
C PRO A 47 -4.35 6.61 6.00
N ALA A 48 -4.10 7.41 4.95
CA ALA A 48 -3.38 8.68 5.05
C ALA A 48 -4.07 9.67 6.00
N THR A 49 -5.41 9.68 6.05
CA THR A 49 -6.21 10.50 6.97
C THR A 49 -5.83 10.25 8.43
N TYR A 50 -5.67 8.98 8.80
CA TYR A 50 -5.40 8.60 10.18
C TYR A 50 -3.92 8.70 10.53
N ALA A 51 -3.03 8.42 9.57
CA ALA A 51 -1.60 8.62 9.75
C ALA A 51 -1.23 10.07 10.08
N CYS A 52 -2.08 11.05 9.78
CA CYS A 52 -1.89 12.44 10.20
C CYS A 52 -2.34 12.73 11.64
N THR A 53 -3.28 11.97 12.19
CA THR A 53 -4.02 12.33 13.41
C THR A 53 -3.76 11.43 14.61
N VAL A 54 -3.36 10.16 14.38
CA VAL A 54 -3.10 9.22 15.47
C VAL A 54 -1.95 9.68 16.37
N PRO A 55 -2.04 9.51 17.71
CA PRO A 55 -1.03 10.01 18.64
C PRO A 55 0.33 9.30 18.52
N TYR A 56 0.33 8.08 17.99
CA TYR A 56 1.53 7.27 17.80
C TYR A 56 1.50 6.61 16.42
N LEU A 57 2.65 6.61 15.74
CA LEU A 57 2.84 5.94 14.46
C LEU A 57 3.57 4.61 14.68
N PRO A 58 2.89 3.45 14.54
CA PRO A 58 3.56 2.16 14.60
C PRO A 58 4.48 2.01 13.38
N PRO A 59 5.69 1.43 13.53
CA PRO A 59 6.57 1.16 12.39
C PRO A 59 5.85 0.35 11.32
N VAL A 60 6.04 0.72 10.05
CA VAL A 60 5.43 0.04 8.88
C VAL A 60 6.52 -0.52 7.97
N LEU A 61 6.27 -1.73 7.46
CA LEU A 61 6.94 -2.29 6.30
C LEU A 61 5.89 -2.57 5.23
N ALA A 62 5.94 -1.82 4.14
CA ALA A 62 5.12 -2.05 2.95
C ALA A 62 5.88 -2.87 1.91
N VAL A 63 5.17 -3.67 1.12
CA VAL A 63 5.70 -4.43 -0.01
C VAL A 63 4.89 -4.08 -1.25
N GLN A 64 5.56 -3.60 -2.29
CA GLN A 64 4.89 -3.04 -3.47
C GLN A 64 5.51 -3.54 -4.77
N GLY A 65 4.68 -4.13 -5.63
CA GLY A 65 5.03 -4.42 -7.02
C GLY A 65 5.28 -3.14 -7.81
N GLN A 66 6.40 -3.09 -8.55
CA GLN A 66 6.73 -1.92 -9.38
C GLN A 66 5.97 -1.88 -10.72
N GLU A 67 5.35 -2.99 -11.11
CA GLU A 67 4.46 -3.16 -12.26
C GLU A 67 3.01 -3.42 -11.80
N ASP A 68 2.66 -3.00 -10.59
CA ASP A 68 1.30 -3.09 -10.07
C ASP A 68 0.38 -2.09 -10.79
N GLU A 69 -0.53 -2.63 -11.61
CA GLU A 69 -1.53 -1.84 -12.33
C GLU A 69 -2.77 -1.54 -11.46
N LEU A 70 -2.96 -2.25 -10.34
CA LEU A 70 -4.11 -2.14 -9.46
C LEU A 70 -3.93 -1.02 -8.45
N VAL A 71 -2.82 -1.06 -7.72
CA VAL A 71 -2.42 -0.07 -6.71
C VAL A 71 -1.12 0.54 -7.18
N HIS A 72 -1.19 1.79 -7.62
CA HIS A 72 -0.02 2.45 -8.21
C HIS A 72 1.12 2.55 -7.18
N LYS A 73 2.35 2.31 -7.62
CA LYS A 73 3.54 2.27 -6.75
C LYS A 73 3.81 3.54 -5.93
N THR A 74 3.21 4.67 -6.29
CA THR A 74 3.31 5.94 -5.54
C THR A 74 2.51 5.93 -4.23
N GLN A 75 1.49 5.07 -4.12
CA GLN A 75 0.60 4.99 -2.98
C GLN A 75 1.34 4.76 -1.64
N PRO A 76 2.19 3.71 -1.50
CA PRO A 76 3.01 3.56 -0.30
C PRO A 76 4.03 4.70 -0.11
N GLU A 77 4.50 5.35 -1.18
CA GLU A 77 5.41 6.49 -1.08
C GLU A 77 4.73 7.75 -0.50
N THR A 78 3.44 7.95 -0.81
CA THR A 78 2.63 9.02 -0.22
C THR A 78 2.47 8.82 1.28
N LEU A 79 2.14 7.60 1.72
CA LEU A 79 2.05 7.32 3.16
C LEU A 79 3.41 7.40 3.86
N GLN A 80 4.49 6.96 3.19
CA GLN A 80 5.85 7.09 3.71
C GLN A 80 6.21 8.55 4.00
N LYS A 81 5.87 9.50 3.11
CA LYS A 81 6.13 10.93 3.33
C LYS A 81 5.40 11.46 4.57
N ILE A 82 4.14 11.06 4.78
CA ILE A 82 3.36 11.43 5.98
C ILE A 82 4.05 10.90 7.24
N TYR A 83 4.48 9.64 7.21
CA TYR A 83 5.21 9.02 8.33
C TYR A 83 6.50 9.76 8.64
N GLN A 84 7.33 10.02 7.62
CA GLN A 84 8.60 10.71 7.76
C GLN A 84 8.43 12.13 8.32
N ALA A 85 7.43 12.88 7.83
CA ALA A 85 7.13 14.22 8.33
C ALA A 85 6.77 14.25 9.82
N ARG A 86 6.24 13.13 10.35
CA ARG A 86 5.89 12.96 11.76
C ARG A 86 6.97 12.23 12.58
N GLY A 87 8.14 11.95 11.99
CA GLY A 87 9.22 11.21 12.63
C GLY A 87 8.94 9.71 12.83
N GLY A 88 7.94 9.16 12.14
CA GLY A 88 7.60 7.74 12.15
C GLY A 88 8.51 6.90 11.26
N SER A 89 8.57 5.59 11.53
CA SER A 89 9.34 4.62 10.74
C SER A 89 8.48 3.97 9.67
N PHE A 90 8.88 4.11 8.40
CA PHE A 90 8.19 3.52 7.26
C PHE A 90 9.19 3.06 6.19
N SER A 91 9.19 1.76 5.90
CA SER A 91 10.05 1.13 4.90
C SER A 91 9.23 0.51 3.78
N ILE A 92 9.77 0.49 2.56
CA ILE A 92 9.14 -0.11 1.39
C ILE A 92 10.09 -1.15 0.79
N ILE A 93 9.63 -2.39 0.66
CA ILE A 93 10.24 -3.39 -0.22
C ILE A 93 9.65 -3.20 -1.60
N LYS A 94 10.45 -2.67 -2.53
CA LYS A 94 10.09 -2.56 -3.94
C LYS A 94 10.35 -3.91 -4.61
N VAL A 95 9.31 -4.48 -5.20
CA VAL A 95 9.39 -5.72 -5.97
C VAL A 95 9.50 -5.36 -7.45
N GLU A 96 10.73 -5.29 -7.93
CA GLU A 96 11.03 -5.10 -9.35
C GLU A 96 10.41 -6.23 -10.16
N HIS A 97 9.79 -5.89 -11.30
CA HIS A 97 9.01 -6.81 -12.14
C HIS A 97 7.79 -7.45 -11.48
N GLY A 98 7.47 -7.06 -10.24
CA GLY A 98 6.31 -7.57 -9.51
C GLY A 98 5.04 -6.80 -9.84
N ASN A 99 3.96 -7.52 -10.10
CA ASN A 99 2.59 -7.00 -10.14
C ASN A 99 1.97 -6.95 -8.72
N HIS A 100 0.65 -6.77 -8.64
CA HIS A 100 -0.11 -6.74 -7.38
C HIS A 100 0.10 -7.98 -6.49
N GLY A 101 0.39 -9.15 -7.07
CA GLY A 101 0.67 -10.39 -6.33
C GLY A 101 2.15 -10.67 -6.10
N PHE A 102 3.03 -9.71 -6.41
CA PHE A 102 4.49 -9.86 -6.44
C PHE A 102 4.96 -10.96 -7.41
N SER A 103 4.16 -11.23 -8.45
CA SER A 103 4.49 -12.14 -9.53
C SER A 103 4.85 -11.35 -10.78
N SER A 104 5.51 -11.99 -11.74
CA SER A 104 5.73 -11.41 -13.06
C SER A 104 5.03 -12.21 -14.14
N THR A 105 4.60 -11.53 -15.20
CA THR A 105 4.00 -12.16 -16.39
C THR A 105 5.01 -12.14 -17.54
N PRO A 106 5.23 -13.28 -18.24
CA PRO A 106 6.10 -13.29 -19.41
C PRO A 106 5.66 -12.25 -20.46
N PRO A 107 6.60 -11.56 -21.14
CA PRO A 107 8.04 -11.82 -21.17
C PRO A 107 8.87 -11.12 -20.09
N THR A 108 8.25 -10.49 -19.09
CA THR A 108 8.95 -9.77 -18.02
C THR A 108 9.86 -10.73 -17.22
N PRO A 109 11.06 -10.29 -16.77
CA PRO A 109 11.89 -11.08 -15.87
C PRO A 109 11.15 -11.50 -14.58
N PRO A 110 11.63 -12.52 -13.85
CA PRO A 110 11.07 -12.90 -12.56
C PRO A 110 11.03 -11.71 -11.58
N ALA A 111 9.97 -11.64 -10.79
CA ALA A 111 9.85 -10.67 -9.71
C ALA A 111 11.01 -10.80 -8.71
N SER A 112 11.56 -9.66 -8.28
CA SER A 112 12.68 -9.59 -7.33
C SER A 112 12.46 -8.44 -6.33
N PRO A 113 12.51 -8.70 -5.01
CA PRO A 113 12.81 -9.97 -4.36
C PRO A 113 11.70 -11.03 -4.55
N THR A 114 12.06 -12.30 -4.36
CA THR A 114 11.13 -13.44 -4.39
C THR A 114 10.17 -13.43 -3.20
N HIS A 115 9.03 -14.13 -3.28
CA HIS A 115 8.11 -14.30 -2.14
C HIS A 115 8.82 -14.80 -0.87
N LYS A 116 9.76 -15.74 -1.01
CA LYS A 116 10.53 -16.27 0.13
C LYS A 116 11.36 -15.17 0.82
N GLU A 117 11.99 -14.29 0.04
CA GLU A 117 12.79 -13.18 0.57
C GLU A 117 11.89 -12.12 1.19
N ILE A 118 10.76 -11.80 0.56
CA ILE A 118 9.73 -10.92 1.12
C ILE A 118 9.25 -11.44 2.49
N PHE A 119 8.89 -12.72 2.59
CA PHE A 119 8.46 -13.33 3.86
C PHE A 119 9.58 -13.32 4.91
N THR A 120 10.82 -13.60 4.51
CA THR A 120 11.97 -13.57 5.42
C THR A 120 12.15 -12.17 6.00
N ALA A 121 12.14 -11.13 5.15
CA ALA A 121 12.24 -9.73 5.60
C ALA A 121 11.05 -9.32 6.48
N SER A 122 9.84 -9.78 6.15
CA SER A 122 8.63 -9.51 6.94
C SER A 122 8.74 -10.09 8.36
N ILE A 123 9.20 -11.33 8.49
CA ILE A 123 9.42 -11.97 9.80
C ILE A 123 10.49 -11.22 10.59
N GLN A 124 11.61 -10.86 9.95
CA GLN A 124 12.68 -10.09 10.60
C GLN A 124 12.17 -8.73 11.12
N PHE A 125 11.37 -8.04 10.32
CA PHE A 125 10.75 -6.77 10.72
C PHE A 125 9.80 -6.93 11.91
N LEU A 126 8.99 -7.99 11.95
CA LEU A 126 8.16 -8.28 13.11
C LEU A 126 9.02 -8.53 14.36
N LEU A 127 10.04 -9.39 14.25
CA LEU A 127 10.92 -9.73 15.36
C LEU A 127 11.67 -8.52 15.93
N SER A 128 12.06 -7.55 15.11
CA SER A 128 12.75 -6.34 15.58
C SER A 128 11.84 -5.32 16.28
N HIS A 129 10.50 -5.51 16.25
CA HIS A 129 9.52 -4.56 16.79
C HIS A 129 8.53 -5.20 17.79
N LEU A 130 8.69 -6.49 18.08
CA LEU A 130 7.90 -7.23 19.09
C LEU A 130 8.64 -7.39 20.43
N GLN A 131 9.86 -6.85 20.53
CA GLN A 131 10.64 -6.76 21.77
C GLN A 131 10.27 -5.50 22.55
#